data_AF-A0A960J724-F1
#
_entry.id   AF-A0A960J724-F1
#
_cell.length_a   1.000
_cell.length_b   1.000
_cell.length_c   1.000
_cell.angle_alpha   90.00
_cell.angle_beta   90.00
_cell.angle_gamma   90.00
#
_symmetry.space_group_name_H-M   'P 1'
#
loop_
_entity.id
_entity.type
_entity.pdbx_description
1 polymer ?
#
loop_
_entity_poly.entity_id
_entity_poly.type
_entity_poly.pdbx_seq_one_letter_code
_entity_poly.pdbx_strand_id
1 'polypeptide(L)'
;AHYRSFQKQVLPVCLAKDVGAIGMKTLGGGPRVAKIPSSTAISAEECVRYALSQPVSTIVRGWLTMEQLEADLKIASDFRPLSAEAQAELEARSRPEAGDGRHELFKSTRVYDGPVYRKMHGLPLDGDSL
;
A
#
# COMPACT_ATOMS: atom_id res chain seq x y z
N ALA A 1 -6.84 4.35 -0.93
CA ALA A 1 -7.95 5.26 -0.64
C ALA A 1 -9.28 4.62 -0.20
N HIS A 2 -9.63 3.39 -0.64
CA HIS A 2 -11.03 2.91 -0.60
C HIS A 2 -11.36 1.97 0.57
N TYR A 3 -10.79 0.76 0.62
CA TYR A 3 -11.14 -0.26 1.61
C TYR A 3 -10.35 -0.11 2.92
N ARG A 4 -11.05 -0.01 4.07
CA ARG A 4 -10.47 0.16 5.42
C ARG A 4 -9.23 1.06 5.38
N SER A 5 -9.44 2.28 4.89
CA SER A 5 -8.37 3.09 4.29
C SER A 5 -7.41 3.67 5.31
N PHE A 6 -6.12 3.34 5.20
CA PHE A 6 -5.06 3.96 6.01
C PHE A 6 -5.05 5.48 5.85
N GLN A 7 -5.15 5.96 4.61
CA GLN A 7 -5.15 7.39 4.31
C GLN A 7 -6.27 8.14 5.02
N LYS A 8 -7.47 7.55 5.11
CA LYS A 8 -8.65 8.23 5.69
C LYS A 8 -8.83 7.96 7.18
N GLN A 9 -8.32 6.84 7.71
CA GLN A 9 -8.60 6.40 9.08
C GLN A 9 -7.36 6.39 9.99
N VAL A 10 -6.17 6.15 9.44
CA VAL A 10 -4.94 5.95 10.23
C VAL A 10 -4.01 7.16 10.15
N LEU A 11 -3.70 7.65 8.95
CA LEU A 11 -2.77 8.78 8.78
C LEU A 11 -3.21 10.05 9.55
N PRO A 12 -4.50 10.44 9.59
CA PRO A 12 -4.93 11.60 10.38
C PRO A 12 -4.66 11.43 11.87
N VAL A 13 -4.80 10.20 12.40
CA VAL A 13 -4.53 9.90 13.81
C VAL A 13 -3.03 9.92 14.10
N CYS A 14 -2.20 9.39 13.20
CA CYS A 14 -0.75 9.46 13.31
C CYS A 14 -0.27 10.91 13.37
N LEU A 15 -0.76 11.76 12.46
CA LEU A 15 -0.42 13.19 12.44
C LEU A 15 -0.85 13.91 13.72
N ALA A 16 -2.09 13.69 14.18
CA ALA A 16 -2.60 14.32 15.39
C ALA A 16 -1.81 13.93 16.66
N LYS A 17 -1.10 12.80 16.63
CA LYS A 17 -0.30 12.27 17.74
C LYS A 17 1.20 12.42 17.55
N ASP A 18 1.63 13.16 16.53
CA ASP A 18 3.06 13.32 16.19
C ASP A 18 3.79 11.98 16.00
N VAL A 19 3.13 11.02 15.33
CA VAL A 19 3.68 9.70 15.02
C VAL A 19 4.06 9.64 13.54
N GLY A 20 5.33 9.34 13.26
CA GLY A 20 5.82 9.14 11.90
C GLY A 20 5.22 7.88 11.25
N ALA A 21 4.69 8.03 10.04
CA ALA A 21 4.10 6.93 9.28
C ALA A 21 5.05 6.44 8.18
N ILE A 22 5.27 5.13 8.11
CA ILE A 22 6.08 4.49 7.07
C ILE A 22 5.15 3.82 6.05
N GLY A 23 5.21 4.28 4.81
CA GLY A 23 4.45 3.70 3.70
C GLY A 23 5.12 2.44 3.15
N MET A 24 4.37 1.36 3.01
CA MET A 24 4.86 0.09 2.44
C MET A 24 3.92 -0.40 1.34
N LYS A 25 4.43 -1.30 0.48
CA LYS A 25 3.62 -1.98 -0.57
C LYS A 25 2.90 -0.99 -1.50
N THR A 26 3.58 0.09 -1.85
CA THR A 26 3.03 1.24 -2.58
C THR A 26 2.54 0.93 -3.99
N LEU A 27 2.73 -0.29 -4.50
CA LEU A 27 2.20 -0.77 -5.79
C LEU A 27 0.91 -1.62 -5.68
N GLY A 28 0.26 -1.63 -4.51
CA GLY A 28 -1.06 -2.28 -4.34
C GLY A 28 -1.07 -3.64 -3.64
N GLY A 29 0.03 -4.04 -3.01
CA GLY A 29 0.10 -5.31 -2.26
C GLY A 29 0.00 -6.57 -3.14
N GLY A 30 0.09 -7.74 -2.51
CA GLY A 30 0.10 -9.06 -3.17
C GLY A 30 1.41 -9.84 -2.97
N PRO A 31 1.37 -11.19 -2.92
CA PRO A 31 2.52 -12.00 -2.53
C PRO A 31 3.68 -11.99 -3.54
N ARG A 32 3.44 -11.63 -4.81
CA ARG A 32 4.46 -11.73 -5.88
C ARG A 32 4.39 -10.69 -7.00
N VAL A 33 3.30 -9.93 -7.15
CA VAL A 33 3.10 -9.01 -8.29
C VAL A 33 2.61 -7.65 -7.81
N ALA A 34 3.07 -6.59 -8.46
CA ALA A 34 2.59 -5.22 -8.29
C ALA A 34 1.14 -5.10 -8.77
N LYS A 35 0.18 -5.34 -7.86
CA LYS A 35 -1.22 -5.58 -8.23
C LYS A 35 -1.85 -4.42 -9.00
N ILE A 36 -1.67 -3.17 -8.57
CA ILE A 36 -2.28 -2.01 -9.22
C ILE A 36 -1.70 -1.82 -10.63
N PRO A 37 -0.36 -1.75 -10.83
CA PRO A 37 0.19 -1.66 -12.18
C PRO A 37 -0.10 -2.85 -13.09
N SER A 38 -0.25 -4.05 -12.53
CA SER A 38 -0.52 -5.26 -13.33
C SER A 38 -1.98 -5.42 -13.75
N SER A 39 -2.91 -4.69 -13.14
CA SER A 39 -4.36 -4.89 -13.34
C SER A 39 -5.11 -3.60 -13.66
N THR A 40 -4.39 -2.49 -13.82
CA THR A 40 -4.94 -1.20 -14.21
C THR A 40 -3.98 -0.50 -15.17
N ALA A 41 -4.41 0.61 -15.77
CA ALA A 41 -3.53 1.47 -16.56
C ALA A 41 -2.71 2.46 -15.70
N ILE A 42 -2.56 2.22 -14.39
CA ILE A 42 -1.76 3.07 -13.50
C ILE A 42 -0.33 2.53 -13.46
N SER A 43 0.64 3.33 -13.85
CA SER A 43 2.06 2.99 -13.83
C SER A 43 2.60 2.80 -12.40
N ALA A 44 3.74 2.11 -12.30
CA ALA A 44 4.47 2.00 -11.04
C ALA A 44 4.92 3.37 -10.52
N GLU A 45 5.32 4.27 -11.42
CA GLU A 45 5.69 5.65 -11.08
C GLU A 45 4.51 6.42 -10.48
N GLU A 46 3.33 6.41 -11.12
CA GLU A 46 2.12 7.05 -10.58
C GLU A 46 1.80 6.52 -9.16
N CYS A 47 1.94 5.21 -8.94
CA CYS A 47 1.75 4.61 -7.62
C CYS A 47 2.76 5.14 -6.58
N VAL A 48 4.04 5.25 -6.93
CA VAL A 48 5.09 5.78 -6.04
C VAL A 48 4.81 7.24 -5.70
N ARG A 49 4.55 8.06 -6.72
CA ARG A 49 4.28 9.50 -6.55
C ARG A 49 3.03 9.73 -5.71
N TYR A 50 1.98 8.93 -5.92
CA TYR A 50 0.78 8.98 -5.10
C TYR A 50 1.08 8.67 -3.63
N ALA A 51 1.87 7.63 -3.35
CA ALA A 51 2.25 7.27 -1.99
C ALA A 51 3.11 8.35 -1.31
N LEU A 52 4.09 8.93 -2.02
CA LEU A 52 4.91 10.04 -1.52
C LEU A 52 4.11 11.34 -1.32
N SER A 53 2.97 11.48 -1.98
CA SER A 53 2.08 12.65 -1.82
C SER A 53 1.16 12.54 -0.59
N GLN A 54 1.14 11.39 0.08
CA GLN A 54 0.45 11.23 1.35
C GLN A 54 1.31 11.78 2.50
N PRO A 55 0.73 12.12 3.66
CA PRO A 55 1.49 12.58 4.82
C PRO A 55 2.20 11.41 5.52
N VAL A 56 3.13 10.78 4.81
CA VAL A 56 4.05 9.74 5.30
C VAL A 56 5.42 10.35 5.56
N SER A 57 6.13 9.82 6.56
CA SER A 57 7.51 10.24 6.86
C SER A 57 8.50 9.67 5.86
N THR A 58 8.23 8.47 5.36
CA THR A 58 9.03 7.79 4.32
C THR A 58 8.23 6.65 3.70
N ILE A 59 8.70 6.16 2.55
CA ILE A 59 8.22 4.90 1.98
C ILE A 59 9.36 3.89 1.90
N VAL A 60 9.03 2.61 2.10
CA VAL A 60 9.98 1.51 1.93
C VAL A 60 9.68 0.80 0.62
N ARG A 61 10.74 0.64 -0.18
CA ARG A 61 10.70 0.04 -1.51
C ARG A 61 11.66 -1.15 -1.55
N GLY A 62 11.29 -2.14 -2.35
CA GLY A 62 12.10 -3.33 -2.59
C GLY A 62 12.16 -3.58 -4.09
N TRP A 63 13.32 -4.02 -4.55
CA TRP A 63 13.63 -4.15 -5.97
C TRP A 63 14.20 -5.54 -6.25
N LEU A 64 13.95 -6.04 -7.46
CA LEU A 64 14.55 -7.26 -7.97
C LEU A 64 15.67 -6.98 -8.97
N THR A 65 15.71 -5.75 -9.52
CA THR A 65 16.69 -5.33 -10.54
C THR A 65 17.19 -3.91 -10.26
N MET A 66 18.36 -3.58 -10.78
CA MET A 66 18.93 -2.22 -10.69
C MET A 66 18.09 -1.18 -11.42
N GLU A 67 17.50 -1.53 -12.56
CA GLU A 67 16.62 -0.64 -13.33
C GLU A 67 15.43 -0.15 -12.49
N GLN A 68 14.84 -1.01 -11.65
CA GLN A 68 13.74 -0.61 -10.76
C GLN A 68 14.22 0.35 -9.66
N LEU A 69 15.42 0.14 -9.14
CA LEU A 69 16.04 1.05 -8.17
C LEU A 69 16.31 2.41 -8.81
N GLU A 70 16.92 2.45 -9.99
CA GLU A 70 17.21 3.68 -10.72
C GLU A 70 15.95 4.47 -11.07
N ALA A 71 14.88 3.78 -11.49
CA ALA A 71 13.58 4.39 -11.72
C ALA A 71 13.02 5.05 -10.44
N ASP A 72 13.05 4.35 -9.30
CA ASP A 72 12.59 4.91 -8.01
C ASP A 72 13.49 6.07 -7.53
N LEU A 73 14.80 6.01 -7.76
CA LEU A 73 15.74 7.11 -7.45
C LEU A 73 15.44 8.35 -8.28
N LYS A 74 15.13 8.19 -9.57
CA LYS A 74 14.71 9.31 -10.44
C LYS A 74 13.41 9.94 -9.96
N ILE A 75 12.44 9.13 -9.51
CA ILE A 75 11.20 9.64 -8.92
C ILE A 75 11.50 10.46 -7.66
N ALA A 76 12.39 9.96 -6.80
CA ALA A 76 12.77 10.64 -5.57
C ALA A 76 13.50 11.96 -5.82
N SER A 77 14.42 12.01 -6.79
CA SER A 77 15.15 13.24 -7.15
C SER A 77 14.24 14.30 -7.78
N ASP A 78 13.28 13.88 -8.60
CA ASP A 78 12.36 14.76 -9.33
C ASP A 78 11.01 14.90 -8.61
N PHE A 79 10.95 14.58 -7.31
CA PHE A 79 9.68 14.48 -6.61
C PHE A 79 9.00 15.83 -6.49
N ARG A 80 7.73 15.85 -6.89
CA ARG A 80 6.77 16.91 -6.60
C ARG A 80 5.46 16.25 -6.20
N PRO A 81 4.86 16.63 -5.07
CA PRO A 81 3.55 16.11 -4.68
C PRO A 81 2.54 16.26 -5.81
N LEU A 82 1.73 15.23 -6.01
CA LEU A 82 0.60 15.28 -6.93
C LEU A 82 -0.45 16.28 -6.41
N SER A 83 -1.09 17.01 -7.32
CA SER A 83 -2.23 17.86 -6.97
C SER A 83 -3.40 17.01 -6.45
N ALA A 84 -4.34 17.65 -5.76
CA ALA A 84 -5.52 16.95 -5.25
C ALA A 84 -6.34 16.30 -6.39
N GLU A 85 -6.41 16.97 -7.55
CA GLU A 85 -7.10 16.49 -8.74
C GLU A 85 -6.42 15.25 -9.32
N ALA A 86 -5.09 15.29 -9.47
CA ALA A 86 -4.32 14.15 -9.95
C ALA A 86 -4.42 12.94 -9.00
N GLN A 87 -4.41 13.20 -7.68
CA GLN A 87 -4.65 12.14 -6.69
C GLN A 87 -6.06 11.56 -6.82
N ALA A 88 -7.08 12.39 -6.96
CA ALA A 88 -8.46 11.94 -7.13
C ALA A 88 -8.66 11.11 -8.41
N GLU A 89 -7.99 11.48 -9.51
CA GLU A 89 -8.01 10.71 -10.76
C GLU A 89 -7.40 9.32 -10.58
N LEU A 90 -6.24 9.22 -9.94
CA LEU A 90 -5.60 7.92 -9.62
C LEU A 90 -6.47 7.08 -8.67
N GLU A 91 -7.13 7.71 -7.70
CA GLU A 91 -8.07 7.04 -6.81
C GLU A 91 -9.27 6.48 -7.59
N ALA A 92 -9.80 7.22 -8.56
CA ALA A 92 -10.90 6.74 -9.40
C ALA A 92 -10.46 5.57 -10.30
N ARG A 93 -9.32 5.70 -10.98
CA ARG A 93 -8.75 4.65 -11.86
C ARG A 93 -8.40 3.38 -11.11
N SER A 94 -8.00 3.47 -9.83
CA SER A 94 -7.64 2.30 -9.00
C SER A 94 -8.84 1.59 -8.39
N ARG A 95 -10.03 2.23 -8.35
CA ARG A 95 -11.22 1.71 -7.65
C ARG A 95 -11.62 0.28 -8.03
N PRO A 96 -11.59 -0.15 -9.31
CA PRO A 96 -11.97 -1.52 -9.68
C PRO A 96 -11.14 -2.61 -8.99
N GLU A 97 -9.87 -2.31 -8.68
CA GLU A 97 -8.95 -3.24 -8.02
C GLU A 97 -8.76 -2.95 -6.53
N ALA A 98 -9.11 -1.76 -6.03
CA ALA A 98 -8.82 -1.37 -4.63
C ALA A 98 -10.07 -1.20 -3.75
N GLY A 99 -11.27 -1.48 -4.26
CA GLY A 99 -12.54 -1.13 -3.62
C GLY A 99 -13.01 -2.05 -2.47
N ASP A 100 -12.68 -3.34 -2.51
CA ASP A 100 -13.33 -4.36 -1.65
C ASP A 100 -12.36 -5.17 -0.78
N GLY A 101 -11.07 -4.85 -0.81
CA GLY A 101 -10.06 -5.50 0.03
C GLY A 101 -9.64 -6.89 -0.43
N ARG A 102 -10.03 -7.35 -1.63
CA ARG A 102 -9.68 -8.68 -2.16
C ARG A 102 -8.16 -8.93 -2.27
N HIS A 103 -7.38 -7.86 -2.47
CA HIS A 103 -5.92 -7.92 -2.53
C HIS A 103 -5.23 -7.58 -1.19
N GLU A 104 -6.01 -7.16 -0.19
CA GLU A 104 -5.54 -6.73 1.12
C GLU A 104 -5.75 -7.83 2.17
N LEU A 105 -5.18 -9.02 1.91
CA LEU A 105 -5.40 -10.21 2.76
C LEU A 105 -5.07 -9.97 4.23
N PHE A 106 -4.09 -9.11 4.54
CA PHE A 106 -3.77 -8.72 5.92
C PHE A 106 -4.88 -7.97 6.65
N LYS A 107 -5.84 -7.38 5.92
CA LYS A 107 -7.02 -6.70 6.50
C LYS A 107 -8.26 -7.58 6.51
N SER A 108 -8.33 -8.53 5.58
CA SER A 108 -9.55 -9.25 5.23
C SER A 108 -9.53 -10.72 5.65
N THR A 109 -8.35 -11.28 5.93
CA THR A 109 -8.16 -12.69 6.29
C THR A 109 -7.17 -12.83 7.44
N ARG A 110 -6.90 -14.08 7.84
CA ARG A 110 -5.97 -14.45 8.91
C ARG A 110 -4.73 -15.17 8.39
N VAL A 111 -4.53 -15.12 7.06
CA VAL A 111 -3.50 -15.91 6.37
C VAL A 111 -2.08 -15.55 6.84
N TYR A 112 -1.88 -14.33 7.33
CA TYR A 112 -0.59 -13.83 7.83
C TYR A 112 -0.45 -13.84 9.36
N ASP A 113 -1.45 -14.32 10.11
CA ASP A 113 -1.39 -14.40 11.57
C ASP A 113 -0.30 -15.40 12.00
N GLY A 114 0.59 -15.01 12.90
CA GLY A 114 1.65 -15.90 13.42
C GLY A 114 1.11 -16.95 14.41
N PRO A 115 1.76 -18.12 14.55
CA PRO A 115 1.26 -19.23 15.38
C PRO A 115 1.07 -18.87 16.86
N VAL A 116 1.90 -17.96 17.40
CA VAL A 116 1.78 -17.48 18.78
C VAL A 116 0.48 -16.69 18.98
N TYR A 117 0.19 -15.74 18.09
CA TYR A 117 -1.05 -14.97 18.11
C TYR A 117 -2.25 -15.91 17.96
N ARG A 118 -2.17 -16.89 17.04
CA ARG A 118 -3.23 -17.88 16.86
C ARG A 118 -3.54 -18.66 18.13
N LYS A 119 -2.51 -19.16 18.81
CA LYS A 119 -2.66 -19.85 20.09
C LYS A 119 -3.28 -18.97 21.18
N MET A 120 -2.85 -17.71 21.30
CA MET A 120 -3.35 -16.77 22.32
C MET A 120 -4.84 -16.44 22.16
N HIS A 121 -5.36 -16.53 20.94
CA HIS A 121 -6.74 -16.19 20.60
C HIS A 121 -7.60 -17.41 20.24
N GLY A 122 -7.14 -18.63 20.54
CA GLY A 122 -7.91 -19.86 20.33
C GLY A 122 -8.21 -20.18 18.86
N LEU A 123 -7.29 -19.84 17.95
CA LEU A 123 -7.43 -20.06 16.51
C LEU A 123 -6.71 -21.33 16.06
N PRO A 124 -7.11 -21.93 14.93
CA PRO A 124 -6.36 -23.02 14.29
C PRO A 124 -4.89 -22.65 14.07
N LEU A 125 -3.96 -23.59 14.27
CA LEU A 125 -2.51 -23.33 14.16
C LEU A 125 -1.99 -23.58 12.73
N ASP A 126 -2.60 -24.56 12.09
CA ASP A 126 -2.57 -24.87 10.67
C ASP A 126 -3.20 -23.73 9.87
N GLY A 127 -2.43 -23.24 8.88
CA GLY A 127 -2.69 -22.01 8.14
C GLY A 127 -3.80 -22.08 7.10
N ASP A 128 -4.82 -22.90 7.31
CA ASP A 128 -6.01 -22.91 6.46
C ASP A 128 -7.08 -22.05 7.11
N SER A 129 -7.17 -20.81 6.63
CA SER A 129 -8.33 -19.96 6.83
C SER A 129 -8.88 -19.57 5.45
N LEU A 130 -9.70 -20.45 4.89
CA LEU A 130 -10.97 -20.04 4.31
C LEU A 130 -12.06 -20.41 5.31
#